data_AF-A0A967X6U5-F1
#
_entry.id   AF-A0A967X6U5-F1
#
_cell.length_a   1.000
_cell.length_b   1.000
_cell.length_c   1.000
_cell.angle_alpha   90.00
_cell.angle_beta   90.00
_cell.angle_gamma   90.00
#
_symmetry.space_group_name_H-M   'P 1'
#
loop_
_entity.id
_entity.type
_entity.pdbx_description
1 polymer ?
#
loop_
_entity_poly.entity_id
_entity_poly.type
_entity_poly.pdbx_seq_one_letter_code
_entity_poly.pdbx_strand_id
1 'polypeptide(L)'
;MIDRNLPVRVFKNPKHGCYSIMQRGVIRASAKQVRLSDVEFRVRETGRQRMLRERRRNVHAFAVGKLVDFVHPDDSRDIAPIAGRGAFYDPYRFSSFVDRETNAPVTTVRLAHFDEDGVLYSLDDAA
;
A
#
# COMPACT_ATOMS: atom_id res chain seq x y z
N MET A 1 -8.67 17.56 -5.48
CA MET A 1 -9.72 16.53 -5.54
C MET A 1 -9.12 15.23 -6.09
N ILE A 2 -9.56 14.07 -5.58
CA ILE A 2 -9.19 12.75 -6.12
C ILE A 2 -10.23 12.37 -7.17
N ASP A 3 -9.78 11.98 -8.36
CA ASP A 3 -10.64 11.43 -9.41
C ASP A 3 -10.87 9.93 -9.14
N ARG A 4 -12.11 9.54 -8.82
CA ARG A 4 -12.44 8.15 -8.48
C ARG A 4 -12.41 7.20 -9.69
N ASN A 5 -12.37 7.72 -10.91
CA ASN A 5 -12.28 6.90 -12.12
C ASN A 5 -10.85 6.47 -12.45
N LEU A 6 -9.85 7.03 -11.75
CA LEU A 6 -8.44 6.77 -12.03
C LEU A 6 -7.73 6.18 -10.81
N PRO A 7 -6.76 5.28 -11.03
CA PRO A 7 -6.04 4.67 -9.94
C PRO A 7 -5.21 5.68 -9.17
N VAL A 8 -5.00 5.37 -7.89
CA VAL A 8 -4.11 6.09 -6.99
C VAL A 8 -2.89 5.22 -6.66
N ARG A 9 -1.80 5.85 -6.21
CA ARG A 9 -0.68 5.18 -5.56
C ARG A 9 -0.75 5.43 -4.07
N VAL A 10 -0.64 4.37 -3.28
CA VAL A 10 -0.64 4.43 -1.81
C VAL A 10 0.68 3.90 -1.30
N PHE A 11 1.32 4.65 -0.41
CA PHE A 11 2.57 4.24 0.23
C PHE A 11 2.67 4.79 1.64
N LYS A 12 3.40 4.09 2.50
CA LYS A 12 3.66 4.55 3.86
C LYS A 12 4.53 5.81 3.81
N ASN A 13 4.13 6.84 4.53
CA ASN A 13 4.91 8.03 4.74
C ASN A 13 5.77 7.87 6.01
N PRO A 14 7.10 7.66 5.90
CA PRO A 14 7.92 7.36 7.06
C PRO A 14 8.09 8.53 8.02
N LYS A 15 7.72 9.75 7.62
CA LYS A 15 7.82 10.95 8.46
C LYS A 15 6.60 11.14 9.37
N HIS A 16 5.43 10.69 8.91
CA HIS A 16 4.16 11.00 9.56
C HIS A 16 3.42 9.76 10.08
N GLY A 17 3.96 8.55 9.88
CA GLY A 17 3.33 7.30 10.35
C GLY A 17 2.04 6.91 9.62
N CYS A 18 1.51 7.78 8.75
CA CYS A 18 0.32 7.54 7.94
C CYS A 18 0.67 7.11 6.51
N TYR A 19 -0.35 6.80 5.71
CA TYR A 19 -0.24 6.56 4.28
C TYR A 19 -0.45 7.85 3.49
N SER A 20 0.29 8.00 2.40
CA SER A 20 0.06 9.06 1.42
C SER A 20 -0.66 8.51 0.19
N ILE A 21 -1.72 9.19 -0.23
CA ILE A 21 -2.49 8.87 -1.43
C ILE A 21 -2.07 9.86 -2.52
N MET A 22 -1.43 9.33 -3.56
CA MET A 22 -0.91 10.10 -4.69
C MET A 22 -1.72 9.80 -5.96
N GLN A 23 -2.07 10.82 -6.71
CA GLN A 23 -2.69 10.68 -8.03
C GLN A 23 -2.04 11.62 -9.03
N ARG A 24 -1.65 11.10 -10.20
CA ARG A 24 -0.95 11.85 -11.27
C ARG A 24 0.30 12.60 -10.76
N GLY A 25 1.07 11.97 -9.87
CA GLY A 25 2.31 12.53 -9.32
C GLY A 25 2.13 13.55 -8.19
N VAL A 26 0.89 13.88 -7.81
CA VAL A 26 0.59 14.85 -6.75
C VAL A 26 -0.01 14.12 -5.54
N ILE A 27 0.47 14.43 -4.33
CA ILE A 27 -0.15 13.95 -3.08
C ILE A 27 -1.51 14.62 -2.94
N ARG A 28 -2.57 13.81 -2.86
CA ARG A 28 -3.95 14.30 -2.76
C ARG A 28 -4.53 14.19 -1.37
N ALA A 29 -4.05 13.25 -0.55
CA ALA A 29 -4.48 13.08 0.83
C ALA A 29 -3.42 12.32 1.66
N SER A 30 -3.52 12.50 2.98
CA SER A 30 -2.90 11.63 4.00
C SER A 30 -4.00 10.79 4.64
N ALA A 31 -3.68 9.56 5.03
CA ALA A 31 -4.67 8.63 5.58
C ALA A 31 -4.09 7.70 6.65
N LYS A 32 -4.80 7.50 7.76
CA LYS A 32 -4.46 6.43 8.74
C LYS A 32 -4.90 5.06 8.23
N GLN A 33 -6.01 4.99 7.51
CA GLN A 33 -6.50 3.77 6.87
C GLN A 33 -6.82 4.01 5.40
N VAL A 34 -6.59 3.01 4.53
CA VAL A 34 -6.94 3.06 3.11
C VAL A 34 -7.52 1.72 2.67
N ARG A 35 -8.55 1.76 1.82
CA ARG A 35 -9.06 0.58 1.11
C ARG A 35 -8.93 0.79 -0.40
N LEU A 36 -8.24 -0.14 -1.05
CA LEU A 36 -8.10 -0.18 -2.50
C LEU A 36 -8.72 -1.44 -3.07
N SER A 37 -9.25 -1.34 -4.29
CA SER A 37 -9.62 -2.50 -5.13
C SER A 37 -8.76 -2.55 -6.39
N ASP A 38 -8.73 -3.71 -7.06
CA ASP A 38 -7.92 -3.97 -8.26
C ASP A 38 -6.46 -3.55 -8.04
N VAL A 39 -5.85 -4.14 -7.02
CA VAL A 39 -4.60 -3.63 -6.44
C VAL A 39 -3.40 -4.36 -7.03
N GLU A 40 -2.40 -3.58 -7.44
CA GLU A 40 -1.09 -4.05 -7.83
C GLU A 40 -0.02 -3.50 -6.88
N PHE A 41 0.73 -4.40 -6.25
CA PHE A 41 1.87 -4.04 -5.43
C PHE A 41 3.11 -3.84 -6.29
N ARG A 42 3.75 -2.68 -6.18
CA ARG A 42 4.93 -2.34 -6.98
C ARG A 42 6.12 -1.97 -6.10
N VAL A 43 7.26 -2.52 -6.46
CA VAL A 43 8.57 -2.15 -5.91
C VAL A 43 9.46 -1.69 -7.07
N ARG A 44 9.94 -0.45 -7.02
CA ARG A 44 10.90 0.08 -7.97
C ARG A 44 12.30 -0.34 -7.56
N GLU A 45 12.85 -1.36 -8.22
CA GLU A 45 14.15 -1.92 -7.86
C GLU A 45 15.28 -0.87 -7.90
N THR A 46 15.28 0.04 -8.87
CA THR A 46 16.25 1.15 -8.91
C THR A 46 16.16 2.05 -7.68
N GLY A 47 14.94 2.28 -7.18
CA GLY A 47 14.68 3.01 -5.94
C GLY A 47 15.16 2.23 -4.72
N ARG A 48 14.87 0.91 -4.64
CA ARG A 48 15.32 0.03 -3.56
C ARG A 48 16.85 0.00 -3.47
N GLN A 49 17.53 -0.22 -4.59
CA GLN A 49 18.99 -0.24 -4.67
C GLN A 49 19.62 1.09 -4.26
N ARG A 50 19.01 2.21 -4.64
CA ARG A 50 19.45 3.53 -4.20
C ARG A 50 19.30 3.69 -2.69
N MET A 51 18.18 3.26 -2.11
CA MET A 51 17.96 3.31 -0.66
C MET A 51 18.98 2.46 0.10
N LEU A 52 19.29 1.25 -0.39
CA LEU A 52 20.30 0.37 0.22
C LEU A 52 21.70 0.97 0.18
N ARG A 53 22.08 1.55 -0.97
CA ARG A 53 23.42 2.16 -1.18
C ARG A 53 23.60 3.44 -0.37
N GLU A 54 22.64 4.36 -0.47
CA GLU A 54 22.73 5.68 0.16
C GLU A 54 22.33 5.64 1.64
N ARG A 55 21.69 4.54 2.09
CA ARG A 55 21.04 4.41 3.42
C ARG A 55 20.06 5.54 3.71
N ARG A 56 19.44 6.09 2.66
CA ARG A 56 18.44 7.16 2.73
C ARG A 56 17.09 6.63 2.31
N ARG A 57 16.07 6.89 3.13
CA ARG A 57 14.68 6.49 2.85
C ARG A 57 14.20 7.19 1.58
N ASN A 58 13.67 6.41 0.64
CA ASN A 58 12.95 6.91 -0.52
C ASN A 58 11.65 6.11 -0.69
N VAL A 59 10.71 6.65 -1.47
CA VAL A 59 9.48 5.94 -1.80
C VAL A 59 9.76 5.08 -3.03
N HIS A 60 10.02 3.79 -2.78
CA HIS A 60 10.24 2.80 -3.83
C HIS A 60 9.20 1.69 -3.83
N ALA A 61 8.46 1.51 -2.74
CA ALA A 61 7.38 0.53 -2.62
C ALA A 61 6.02 1.23 -2.46
N PHE A 62 5.02 0.82 -3.24
CA PHE A 62 3.68 1.39 -3.22
C PHE A 62 2.64 0.43 -3.81
N ALA A 63 1.39 0.55 -3.38
CA ALA A 63 0.25 -0.12 -3.98
C ALA A 63 -0.42 0.80 -5.01
N VAL A 64 -0.87 0.25 -6.13
CA VAL A 64 -1.64 0.96 -7.17
C VAL A 64 -3.02 0.33 -7.24
N GLY A 65 -4.08 1.11 -7.22
CA GLY A 65 -5.44 0.57 -7.34
C GLY A 65 -6.50 1.64 -7.37
N LYS A 66 -7.77 1.22 -7.46
CA LYS A 66 -8.92 2.12 -7.37
C LYS A 66 -9.19 2.44 -5.90
N LEU A 67 -9.36 3.72 -5.58
CA LEU A 67 -9.64 4.16 -4.22
C LEU A 67 -11.09 3.87 -3.86
N VAL A 68 -11.31 2.97 -2.91
CA VAL A 68 -12.65 2.65 -2.39
C VAL A 68 -13.00 3.63 -1.27
N ASP A 69 -12.14 3.71 -0.25
CA ASP A 69 -12.29 4.58 0.92
C ASP A 69 -10.91 4.85 1.56
N PHE A 70 -10.81 5.92 2.37
CA PHE A 70 -9.65 6.23 3.20
C PHE A 70 -10.08 7.03 4.40
N VAL A 71 -9.39 6.92 5.54
CA VAL A 71 -9.64 7.71 6.76
C VAL A 71 -8.51 8.71 6.98
N HIS A 72 -8.83 9.99 7.16
CA HIS A 72 -7.83 11.02 7.48
C HIS A 72 -7.21 10.77 8.86
N PRO A 73 -5.92 11.09 9.11
CA PRO A 73 -5.31 10.86 10.42
C PRO A 73 -6.03 11.52 11.60
N ASP A 74 -6.65 12.68 11.38
CA ASP A 74 -7.38 13.44 12.42
C ASP A 74 -8.87 13.03 12.56
N ASP A 75 -9.31 12.03 11.81
CA ASP A 75 -10.69 11.56 11.81
C ASP A 75 -10.88 10.43 12.83
N SER A 76 -11.99 10.49 13.59
CA SER A 76 -12.32 9.52 14.64
C SER A 76 -12.99 8.25 14.11
N ARG A 77 -13.44 8.23 12.85
CA ARG A 77 -13.98 7.01 12.25
C ARG A 77 -12.88 5.96 12.02
N ASP A 78 -13.30 4.72 11.82
CA ASP A 78 -12.47 3.65 11.29
C ASP A 78 -13.21 2.86 10.22
N ILE A 79 -12.46 2.28 9.29
CA ILE A 79 -12.93 1.33 8.29
C ILE A 79 -12.69 -0.07 8.85
N ALA A 80 -13.74 -0.89 8.89
CA ALA A 80 -13.61 -2.28 9.31
C ALA A 80 -12.57 -3.02 8.43
N PRO A 81 -11.64 -3.79 9.03
CA PRO A 81 -10.67 -4.56 8.29
C PRO A 81 -11.37 -5.62 7.42
N ILE A 82 -10.62 -6.16 6.46
CA ILE A 82 -11.12 -7.22 5.58
C ILE A 82 -10.68 -8.57 6.14
N ALA A 83 -11.52 -9.60 5.97
CA ALA A 83 -11.05 -10.97 6.10
C ALA A 83 -10.06 -11.25 4.96
N GLY A 84 -8.90 -11.81 5.29
CA GLY A 84 -7.85 -12.03 4.32
C GLY A 84 -6.51 -12.37 4.95
N ARG A 85 -5.47 -12.37 4.12
CA ARG A 85 -4.08 -12.67 4.49
C ARG A 85 -3.29 -11.37 4.67
N GLY A 86 -2.19 -11.44 5.41
CA GLY A 86 -1.29 -10.30 5.57
C GLY A 86 -0.29 -10.18 4.43
N ALA A 87 -0.11 -8.99 3.87
CA ALA A 87 1.03 -8.68 2.99
C ALA A 87 2.02 -7.77 3.71
N PHE A 88 3.31 -7.95 3.44
CA PHE A 88 4.33 -7.05 3.95
C PHE A 88 5.50 -6.91 2.95
N TYR A 89 6.35 -5.92 3.21
CA TYR A 89 7.54 -5.66 2.43
C TYR A 89 8.69 -5.27 3.34
N ASP A 90 9.82 -5.98 3.19
CA ASP A 90 11.10 -5.64 3.81
C ASP A 90 12.14 -5.43 2.70
N PRO A 91 12.64 -4.19 2.50
CA PRO A 91 13.57 -3.87 1.42
C PRO A 91 14.93 -4.57 1.54
N TYR A 92 15.29 -5.09 2.71
CA TYR A 92 16.55 -5.81 2.92
C TYR A 92 16.44 -7.30 2.57
N ARG A 93 15.22 -7.85 2.60
CA ARG A 93 14.97 -9.28 2.42
C ARG A 93 14.32 -9.61 1.08
N PHE A 94 13.48 -8.73 0.56
CA PHE A 94 12.64 -9.00 -0.60
C PHE A 94 12.74 -7.90 -1.66
N SER A 95 12.60 -8.28 -2.92
CA SER A 95 12.46 -7.37 -4.06
C SER A 95 10.99 -7.07 -4.41
N SER A 96 10.04 -7.69 -3.70
CA SER A 96 8.59 -7.57 -3.91
C SER A 96 7.85 -7.60 -2.57
N PHE A 97 6.57 -7.23 -2.60
CA PHE A 97 5.67 -7.54 -1.49
C PHE A 97 5.47 -9.05 -1.41
N VAL A 98 5.41 -9.57 -0.20
CA VAL A 98 5.24 -11.00 0.05
C VAL A 98 4.11 -11.24 1.04
N ASP A 99 3.54 -12.42 0.96
CA ASP A 99 2.59 -12.91 1.93
C ASP A 99 3.27 -13.15 3.28
N ARG A 100 2.60 -12.77 4.36
CA ARG A 100 3.15 -12.78 5.72
C ARG A 100 3.40 -14.18 6.26
N GLU A 101 2.64 -15.17 5.83
CA GLU A 101 2.75 -16.54 6.32
C GLU A 101 3.69 -17.37 5.45
N THR A 102 3.60 -17.21 4.13
CA THR A 102 4.30 -18.08 3.17
C THR A 102 5.55 -17.45 2.57
N ASN A 103 5.76 -16.14 2.73
CA ASN A 103 6.77 -15.35 2.00
C ASN A 103 6.66 -15.45 0.47
N ALA A 104 5.56 -15.99 -0.06
CA ALA A 104 5.31 -16.04 -1.50
C ALA A 104 5.07 -14.61 -2.02
N PRO A 105 5.59 -14.24 -3.21
CA PRO A 105 5.33 -12.92 -3.79
C PRO A 105 3.85 -12.65 -3.99
N VAL A 106 3.40 -11.46 -3.59
CA VAL A 106 2.03 -10.96 -3.79
C VAL A 106 2.09 -9.77 -4.73
N THR A 107 1.67 -9.98 -5.97
CA THR A 107 1.75 -8.95 -7.02
C THR A 107 0.41 -8.23 -7.23
N THR A 108 -0.68 -8.99 -7.32
CA THR A 108 -2.03 -8.46 -7.57
C THR A 108 -3.04 -9.07 -6.61
N VAL A 109 -3.98 -8.26 -6.12
CA VAL A 109 -5.04 -8.68 -5.20
C VAL A 109 -6.34 -7.94 -5.52
N ARG A 110 -7.49 -8.54 -5.20
CA ARG A 110 -8.80 -7.92 -5.45
C ARG A 110 -9.04 -6.73 -4.54
N LEU A 111 -8.72 -6.90 -3.26
CA LEU A 111 -8.94 -5.89 -2.23
C LEU A 111 -7.72 -5.83 -1.31
N ALA A 112 -7.30 -4.62 -0.96
CA ALA A 112 -6.29 -4.38 0.07
C ALA A 112 -6.77 -3.35 1.07
N HIS A 113 -6.60 -3.65 2.35
CA HIS A 113 -6.83 -2.75 3.48
C HIS A 113 -5.49 -2.41 4.11
N PHE A 114 -5.24 -1.12 4.30
CA PHE A 114 -4.02 -0.58 4.88
C PHE A 114 -4.40 0.12 6.18
N ASP A 115 -3.71 -0.18 7.27
CA ASP A 115 -3.90 0.41 8.59
C ASP A 115 -2.57 0.48 9.37
N GLU A 116 -2.65 0.65 10.68
CA GLU A 116 -1.48 0.67 11.57
C GLU A 116 -0.82 -0.69 11.75
N ASP A 117 -1.59 -1.78 11.68
CA ASP A 117 -1.12 -3.17 11.84
C ASP A 117 -0.46 -3.71 10.57
N GLY A 118 -0.80 -3.11 9.42
CA GLY A 118 -0.09 -3.32 8.16
C GLY A 118 -1.01 -3.34 6.97
N VAL A 119 -0.88 -4.39 6.16
CA VAL A 119 -1.68 -4.58 4.95
C VAL A 119 -2.35 -5.94 5.01
N LEU A 120 -3.68 -5.94 4.96
CA LEU A 120 -4.49 -7.13 4.73
C LEU A 120 -4.95 -7.15 3.27
N TYR A 121 -4.99 -8.33 2.66
CA TYR A 121 -5.46 -8.50 1.29
C TYR A 121 -6.36 -9.73 1.15
N SER A 122 -7.28 -9.68 0.19
CA SER A 122 -8.02 -10.86 -0.27
C SER A 122 -7.75 -11.13 -1.75
N LEU A 123 -7.60 -12.41 -2.06
CA LEU A 123 -7.55 -12.91 -3.43
C LEU A 123 -8.99 -13.12 -3.93
N ASP A 124 -9.16 -13.29 -5.25
CA ASP A 124 -10.38 -13.88 -5.75
C ASP A 124 -10.46 -15.30 -5.19
N ASP A 125 -11.56 -15.63 -4.50
CA ASP A 125 -11.92 -17.03 -4.35
C ASP A 125 -12.06 -17.56 -5.78
N ALA A 126 -11.24 -18.53 -6.16
CA ALA A 126 -11.45 -19.25 -7.41
C ALA A 126 -12.88 -19.82 -7.34
N ALA A 127 -13.75 -19.27 -8.18
CA ALA A 127 -15.13 -19.72 -8.34
C ALA A 127 -15.18 -21.21 -8.70
#